data_AF-A0A916VDN7-F1
#
_entry.id   AF-A0A916VDN7-F1
#
_cell.length_a   1.000
_cell.length_b   1.000
_cell.length_c   1.000
_cell.angle_alpha   90.00
_cell.angle_beta   90.00
_cell.angle_gamma   90.00
#
_symmetry.space_group_name_H-M   'P 1'
#
loop_
_entity.id
_entity.type
_entity.pdbx_description
1 polymer ?
#
loop_
_entity_poly.entity_id
_entity_poly.type
_entity_poly.pdbx_seq_one_letter_code
_entity_poly.pdbx_strand_id
1 'polypeptide(L)'
;MKKAYKTPTACAEEFMPNEYVAVCWSVGCKNNTTYHNHNSNAPYGNRWTVEEGPYDRPFSHDGDCRNASNNYFRGNADGSNLSFVYEDSHDQGNLSGGLDRWVDNGDGVVGSGDVIYWHTSNGSRTWNHWGYVQTADSAHPNRS
;
A
#
# COMPACT_ATOMS: atom_id res chain seq x y z
N MET A 1 65.74 -16.18 -3.19
CA MET A 1 64.68 -15.30 -2.61
C MET A 1 63.38 -16.08 -2.58
N LYS A 2 62.69 -16.16 -1.43
CA LYS A 2 61.40 -16.87 -1.32
C LYS A 2 60.27 -15.90 -1.68
N LYS A 3 59.37 -16.30 -2.60
CA LYS A 3 58.15 -15.56 -2.92
C LYS A 3 57.03 -16.02 -1.99
N ALA A 4 56.44 -15.09 -1.24
CA ALA A 4 55.24 -15.33 -0.46
C ALA A 4 54.04 -14.88 -1.29
N TYR A 5 53.19 -15.83 -1.66
CA TYR A 5 51.91 -15.54 -2.31
C TYR A 5 50.86 -15.38 -1.21
N LYS A 6 50.26 -14.19 -1.11
CA LYS A 6 49.11 -13.93 -0.25
C LYS A 6 47.90 -13.63 -1.13
N THR A 7 46.77 -14.25 -0.83
CA THR A 7 45.50 -13.94 -1.47
C THR A 7 45.03 -12.57 -0.98
N PRO A 8 44.84 -11.57 -1.87
CA PRO A 8 44.21 -10.32 -1.45
C PRO A 8 42.74 -10.60 -1.12
N THR A 9 42.33 -10.24 0.10
CA THR A 9 40.91 -10.22 0.47
C THR A 9 40.39 -8.82 0.17
N ALA A 10 39.44 -8.71 -0.76
CA ALA A 10 38.70 -7.49 -1.00
C ALA A 10 37.44 -7.52 -0.14
N CYS A 11 37.23 -6.51 0.69
CA CYS A 11 35.95 -6.22 1.31
C CYS A 11 35.07 -5.54 0.25
N ALA A 12 33.98 -6.19 -0.15
CA ALA A 12 32.93 -5.52 -0.90
C ALA A 12 32.01 -4.82 0.12
N GLU A 13 31.81 -3.52 -0.04
CA GLU A 13 30.68 -2.83 0.57
C GLU A 13 29.45 -3.23 -0.24
N GLU A 14 28.67 -4.18 0.30
CA GLU A 14 27.38 -4.52 -0.26
C GLU A 14 26.43 -3.36 0.05
N PHE A 15 25.96 -2.67 -0.98
CA PHE A 15 24.82 -1.77 -0.84
C PHE A 15 23.62 -2.64 -0.48
N MET A 16 23.33 -2.76 0.81
CA MET A 16 22.04 -3.29 1.25
C MET A 16 21.05 -2.14 1.10
N PRO A 17 20.11 -2.18 0.13
CA PRO A 17 19.03 -1.21 0.12
C PRO A 17 18.33 -1.31 1.48
N ASN A 18 18.41 -0.25 2.26
CA ASN A 18 17.87 -0.20 3.63
C ASN A 18 16.33 -0.03 3.63
N GLU A 19 15.69 -0.23 2.49
CA GLU A 19 14.28 0.03 2.27
C GLU A 19 13.70 -1.14 1.47
N TYR A 20 13.17 -2.13 2.19
CA TYR A 20 12.36 -3.20 1.61
C TYR A 20 11.04 -2.59 1.11
N VAL A 21 10.99 -2.13 -0.15
CA VAL A 21 9.79 -1.59 -0.81
C VAL A 21 9.30 -2.55 -1.91
N ALA A 22 9.29 -3.86 -1.66
CA ALA A 22 9.03 -4.83 -2.72
C ALA A 22 7.67 -5.54 -2.57
N VAL A 23 6.55 -4.79 -2.56
CA VAL A 23 5.24 -5.41 -2.79
C VAL A 23 5.04 -5.59 -4.29
N CYS A 24 5.05 -6.81 -4.82
CA CYS A 24 4.91 -7.05 -6.28
C CYS A 24 3.44 -7.00 -6.78
N TRP A 25 2.63 -6.14 -6.18
CA TRP A 25 1.20 -6.01 -6.45
C TRP A 25 0.75 -4.58 -6.23
N SER A 26 -0.38 -4.19 -6.81
CA SER A 26 -0.99 -2.87 -6.63
C SER A 26 -2.44 -2.99 -6.19
N VAL A 27 -2.99 -1.91 -5.63
CA VAL A 27 -4.40 -1.87 -5.22
C VAL A 27 -4.96 -0.47 -5.44
N GLY A 28 -6.10 -0.40 -6.13
CA GLY A 28 -6.88 0.82 -6.32
C GLY A 28 -8.13 0.79 -5.46
N CYS A 29 -8.53 1.96 -4.94
CA CYS A 29 -9.73 2.09 -4.13
C CYS A 29 -10.99 1.71 -4.92
N LYS A 30 -11.83 0.91 -4.28
CA LYS A 30 -13.16 0.50 -4.72
C LYS A 30 -14.26 0.96 -3.77
N ASN A 31 -13.92 1.71 -2.72
CA ASN A 31 -14.93 2.33 -1.89
C ASN A 31 -15.79 3.29 -2.74
N ASN A 32 -17.06 3.38 -2.42
CA ASN A 32 -18.02 4.27 -3.05
C ASN A 32 -18.83 5.07 -2.02
N THR A 33 -18.39 5.09 -0.76
CA THR A 33 -18.94 6.02 0.22
C THR A 33 -18.71 7.46 -0.26
N THR A 34 -19.66 8.32 0.05
CA THR A 34 -19.63 9.73 -0.32
C THR A 34 -20.27 10.54 0.79
N TYR A 35 -20.19 11.86 0.70
CA TYR A 35 -20.90 12.75 1.61
C TYR A 35 -22.39 12.42 1.78
N HIS A 36 -23.05 11.88 0.74
CA HIS A 36 -24.48 11.54 0.76
C HIS A 36 -24.78 10.06 1.00
N ASN A 37 -23.79 9.17 0.94
CA ASN A 37 -23.98 7.73 1.11
C ASN A 37 -22.84 7.14 1.95
N HIS A 38 -23.13 6.79 3.20
CA HIS A 38 -22.12 6.31 4.15
C HIS A 38 -22.14 4.79 4.29
N ASN A 39 -22.93 4.11 3.45
CA ASN A 39 -23.02 2.66 3.49
C ASN A 39 -21.77 2.05 2.88
N SER A 40 -21.04 1.27 3.68
CA SER A 40 -19.90 0.49 3.20
C SER A 40 -20.34 -0.48 2.11
N ASN A 41 -19.60 -0.47 1.00
CA ASN A 41 -19.72 -1.43 -0.09
C ASN A 41 -18.60 -2.49 -0.06
N ALA A 42 -17.85 -2.57 1.04
CA ALA A 42 -16.72 -3.49 1.13
C ALA A 42 -17.19 -4.95 1.25
N PRO A 43 -16.52 -5.90 0.58
CA PRO A 43 -16.96 -7.29 0.50
C PRO A 43 -16.95 -8.03 1.84
N TYR A 44 -16.16 -7.56 2.82
CA TYR A 44 -16.03 -8.18 4.13
C TYR A 44 -16.50 -7.28 5.28
N GLY A 45 -17.37 -6.31 4.97
CA GLY A 45 -17.88 -5.33 5.91
C GLY A 45 -16.81 -4.34 6.38
N ASN A 46 -17.08 -3.64 7.49
CA ASN A 46 -16.17 -2.64 8.03
C ASN A 46 -14.95 -3.32 8.68
N ARG A 47 -13.78 -3.15 8.06
CA ARG A 47 -12.49 -3.67 8.55
C ARG A 47 -11.44 -2.58 8.79
N TRP A 48 -11.84 -1.32 8.73
CA TRP A 48 -10.99 -0.17 9.06
C TRP A 48 -10.80 -0.04 10.57
N THR A 49 -9.62 0.43 10.97
CA THR A 49 -9.29 0.71 12.38
C THR A 49 -9.68 2.13 12.80
N VAL A 50 -10.02 2.97 11.82
CA VAL A 50 -10.43 4.36 12.00
C VAL A 50 -11.80 4.61 11.36
N GLU A 51 -12.53 5.58 11.89
CA GLU A 51 -13.80 6.03 11.32
C GLU A 51 -13.54 7.01 10.17
N GLU A 52 -14.30 6.88 9.09
CA GLU A 52 -14.28 7.84 7.99
C GLU A 52 -15.01 9.12 8.39
N GLY A 53 -14.50 10.26 7.95
CA GLY A 53 -15.13 11.56 8.21
C GLY A 53 -14.12 12.65 8.59
N PRO A 54 -14.59 13.81 9.09
CA PRO A 54 -15.99 14.15 9.34
C PRO A 54 -16.81 14.31 8.06
N TYR A 55 -18.11 14.03 8.19
CA TYR A 55 -19.12 14.13 7.13
C TYR A 55 -19.75 15.53 7.05
N ASP A 56 -19.00 16.58 7.36
CA ASP A 56 -19.47 17.97 7.43
C ASP A 56 -19.23 18.76 6.14
N ARG A 57 -18.60 18.14 5.14
CA ARG A 57 -18.27 18.72 3.83
C ARG A 57 -18.15 17.62 2.78
N PRO A 58 -18.37 17.95 1.49
CA PRO A 58 -18.24 16.99 0.39
C PRO A 58 -16.92 16.21 0.45
N PHE A 59 -17.03 14.89 0.28
CA PHE A 59 -15.93 13.96 0.07
C PHE A 59 -16.39 12.86 -0.89
N SER A 60 -15.44 12.23 -1.58
CA SER A 60 -15.68 11.15 -2.55
C SER A 60 -14.47 10.22 -2.62
N HIS A 61 -14.71 9.00 -3.08
CA HIS A 61 -13.71 7.99 -3.43
C HIS A 61 -13.56 7.82 -4.96
N ASP A 62 -14.01 8.80 -5.75
CA ASP A 62 -13.93 8.79 -7.22
C ASP A 62 -12.69 9.50 -7.79
N GLY A 63 -11.72 9.84 -6.94
CA GLY A 63 -10.48 10.53 -7.32
C GLY A 63 -9.29 9.59 -7.51
N ASP A 64 -8.10 10.16 -7.28
CA ASP A 64 -6.79 9.52 -7.47
C ASP A 64 -6.61 8.19 -6.73
N CYS A 65 -7.24 8.02 -5.56
CA CYS A 65 -7.24 6.77 -4.80
C CYS A 65 -7.69 5.55 -5.63
N ARG A 66 -8.54 5.71 -6.67
CA ARG A 66 -8.95 4.61 -7.57
C ARG A 66 -7.81 4.11 -8.45
N ASN A 67 -6.83 4.95 -8.73
CA ASN A 67 -5.67 4.58 -9.51
C ASN A 67 -4.68 3.81 -8.63
N ALA A 68 -4.48 2.53 -8.94
CA ALA A 68 -3.62 1.66 -8.17
C ALA A 68 -2.16 2.13 -8.13
N SER A 69 -1.70 2.92 -9.11
CA SER A 69 -0.34 3.49 -9.11
C SER A 69 -0.13 4.56 -8.06
N ASN A 70 -1.21 5.12 -7.50
CA ASN A 70 -1.14 6.22 -6.57
C ASN A 70 -1.11 5.74 -5.12
N ASN A 71 -1.41 4.47 -4.84
CA ASN A 71 -1.42 3.92 -3.48
C ASN A 71 -0.15 3.10 -3.23
N TYR A 72 0.68 3.58 -2.30
CA TYR A 72 1.98 2.99 -2.02
C TYR A 72 1.95 2.16 -0.76
N PHE A 73 2.37 0.90 -0.89
CA PHE A 73 2.48 -0.05 0.20
C PHE A 73 3.91 -0.60 0.24
N ARG A 74 4.26 -1.18 1.38
CA ARG A 74 5.48 -1.98 1.56
C ARG A 74 5.16 -3.17 2.44
N GLY A 75 5.93 -4.24 2.30
CA GLY A 75 5.71 -5.47 3.04
C GLY A 75 6.32 -6.67 2.32
N ASN A 76 6.24 -7.82 2.98
CA ASN A 76 6.69 -9.09 2.42
C ASN A 76 5.55 -9.81 1.69
N ALA A 77 5.91 -10.75 0.82
CA ALA A 77 4.95 -11.54 0.06
C ALA A 77 4.03 -12.40 0.94
N ASP A 78 4.48 -12.82 2.13
CA ASP A 78 3.66 -13.54 3.13
C ASP A 78 2.74 -12.62 3.95
N GLY A 79 2.70 -11.33 3.61
CA GLY A 79 1.95 -10.29 4.31
C GLY A 79 2.57 -9.83 5.63
N SER A 80 3.72 -10.37 6.04
CA SER A 80 4.46 -9.84 7.17
C SER A 80 5.01 -8.44 6.86
N ASN A 81 5.04 -7.57 7.87
CA ASN A 81 5.47 -6.17 7.76
C ASN A 81 4.68 -5.34 6.73
N LEU A 82 3.47 -5.77 6.36
CA LEU A 82 2.62 -5.02 5.47
C LEU A 82 2.26 -3.66 6.11
N SER A 83 2.45 -2.58 5.36
CA SER A 83 2.09 -1.22 5.77
C SER A 83 1.76 -0.36 4.56
N PHE A 84 0.84 0.58 4.78
CA PHE A 84 0.60 1.68 3.85
C PHE A 84 1.65 2.76 4.07
N VAL A 85 2.15 3.35 2.98
CA VAL A 85 3.19 4.39 3.01
C VAL A 85 2.56 5.76 2.76
N TYR A 86 1.92 5.94 1.60
CA TYR A 86 1.19 7.16 1.23
C TYR A 86 0.29 6.94 0.01
N GLU A 87 -0.60 7.88 -0.24
CA GLU A 87 -1.30 8.04 -1.52
C GLU A 87 -0.79 9.31 -2.23
N ASP A 88 -0.42 9.22 -3.49
CA ASP A 88 -0.06 10.37 -4.33
C ASP A 88 -1.30 10.93 -5.03
N SER A 89 -1.90 11.96 -4.43
CA SER A 89 -3.03 12.67 -5.02
C SER A 89 -2.55 13.94 -5.73
N HIS A 90 -2.95 14.12 -6.98
CA HIS A 90 -2.75 15.34 -7.74
C HIS A 90 -3.37 16.55 -7.04
N ASP A 91 -4.57 16.41 -6.49
CA ASP A 91 -5.32 17.51 -5.91
C ASP A 91 -4.89 17.84 -4.47
N GLN A 92 -4.40 16.84 -3.72
CA GLN A 92 -4.15 16.95 -2.28
C GLN A 92 -2.68 16.76 -1.88
N GLY A 93 -1.82 16.43 -2.84
CA GLY A 93 -0.44 16.00 -2.60
C GLY A 93 -0.38 14.62 -1.93
N ASN A 94 0.74 14.34 -1.26
CA ASN A 94 0.94 13.06 -0.59
C ASN A 94 0.08 12.97 0.67
N LEU A 95 -0.87 12.05 0.67
CA LEU A 95 -1.72 11.74 1.82
C LEU A 95 -1.08 10.62 2.64
N SER A 96 -0.89 10.86 3.94
CA SER A 96 -0.46 9.83 4.88
C SER A 96 -1.64 8.99 5.34
N GLY A 97 -1.36 7.88 6.01
CA GLY A 97 -2.41 6.95 6.41
C GLY A 97 -1.87 5.70 7.09
N GLY A 98 -2.67 4.64 7.06
CA GLY A 98 -2.32 3.36 7.66
C GLY A 98 -2.98 2.19 6.95
N LEU A 99 -2.32 1.03 7.03
CA LEU A 99 -2.94 -0.24 6.70
C LEU A 99 -3.89 -0.63 7.83
N ASP A 100 -5.10 -1.04 7.49
CA ASP A 100 -6.08 -1.51 8.48
C ASP A 100 -6.19 -3.03 8.49
N ARG A 101 -6.32 -3.64 7.31
CA ARG A 101 -6.54 -5.08 7.19
C ARG A 101 -6.13 -5.63 5.84
N TRP A 102 -5.50 -6.79 5.86
CA TRP A 102 -5.43 -7.69 4.71
C TRP A 102 -6.37 -8.88 4.94
N VAL A 103 -7.13 -9.22 3.91
CA VAL A 103 -7.97 -10.42 3.85
C VAL A 103 -7.43 -11.30 2.73
N ASP A 104 -6.76 -12.36 3.15
CA ASP A 104 -6.21 -13.42 2.30
C ASP A 104 -7.33 -14.24 1.64
N ASN A 105 -7.13 -14.59 0.37
CA ASN A 105 -8.00 -15.50 -0.38
C ASN A 105 -7.81 -16.98 0.02
N GLY A 106 -6.78 -17.30 0.81
CA GLY A 106 -6.48 -18.62 1.36
C GLY A 106 -5.20 -19.26 0.82
N ASP A 107 -4.38 -18.52 0.06
CA ASP A 107 -3.08 -18.99 -0.44
C ASP A 107 -1.90 -18.58 0.47
N GLY A 108 -2.15 -17.74 1.47
CA GLY A 108 -1.17 -17.31 2.47
C GLY A 108 -0.14 -16.31 1.96
N VAL A 109 -0.37 -15.70 0.79
CA VAL A 109 0.50 -14.67 0.22
C VAL A 109 -0.30 -13.46 -0.22
N VAL A 110 0.24 -12.25 -0.05
CA VAL A 110 -0.43 -11.04 -0.53
C VAL A 110 -0.39 -11.03 -2.05
N GLY A 111 -1.53 -11.30 -2.66
CA GLY A 111 -1.60 -11.63 -4.08
C GLY A 111 -2.93 -11.29 -4.72
N SER A 112 -2.97 -11.46 -6.04
CA SER A 112 -4.15 -11.15 -6.85
C SER A 112 -5.39 -11.85 -6.32
N GLY A 113 -6.45 -11.09 -6.01
CA GLY A 113 -7.71 -11.61 -5.46
C GLY A 113 -7.90 -11.34 -3.97
N ASP A 114 -6.84 -11.00 -3.24
CA ASP A 114 -6.93 -10.54 -1.86
C ASP A 114 -7.60 -9.18 -1.76
N VAL A 115 -8.03 -8.83 -0.55
CA VAL A 115 -8.59 -7.50 -0.25
C VAL A 115 -7.73 -6.78 0.77
N ILE A 116 -7.33 -5.55 0.43
CA ILE A 116 -6.65 -4.63 1.33
C ILE A 116 -7.64 -3.55 1.77
N TYR A 117 -7.62 -3.26 3.07
CA TYR A 117 -8.26 -2.12 3.70
C TYR A 117 -7.15 -1.21 4.23
N TRP A 118 -7.26 0.07 3.90
CA TRP A 118 -6.37 1.12 4.39
C TRP A 118 -7.17 2.40 4.59
N HIS A 119 -6.56 3.38 5.23
CA HIS A 119 -7.12 4.71 5.34
C HIS A 119 -6.07 5.74 4.97
N THR A 120 -6.52 6.87 4.44
CA THR A 120 -5.70 8.07 4.32
C THR A 120 -6.25 9.16 5.22
N SER A 121 -5.41 10.12 5.60
CA SER A 121 -5.81 11.23 6.45
C SER A 121 -5.10 12.52 6.07
N ASN A 122 -5.83 13.63 6.17
CA ASN A 122 -5.33 14.97 5.96
C ASN A 122 -5.99 15.94 6.95
N GLY A 123 -5.19 16.43 7.90
CA GLY A 123 -5.68 17.27 9.00
C GLY A 123 -6.72 16.53 9.83
N SER A 124 -7.94 17.07 9.89
CA SER A 124 -9.05 16.47 10.63
C SER A 124 -9.85 15.42 9.85
N ARG A 125 -9.46 15.09 8.62
CA ARG A 125 -10.25 14.23 7.75
C ARG A 125 -9.57 12.91 7.43
N THR A 126 -10.36 11.87 7.42
CA THR A 126 -9.99 10.48 7.15
C THR A 126 -10.89 9.91 6.07
N TRP A 127 -10.28 9.19 5.14
CA TRP A 127 -10.95 8.44 4.08
C TRP A 127 -10.62 6.97 4.25
N ASN A 128 -11.64 6.12 4.27
CA ASN A 128 -11.49 4.69 4.41
C ASN A 128 -11.53 4.04 3.03
N HIS A 129 -10.52 3.26 2.71
CA HIS A 129 -10.34 2.67 1.39
C HIS A 129 -10.34 1.16 1.46
N TRP A 130 -10.81 0.53 0.40
CA TRP A 130 -10.61 -0.90 0.20
C TRP A 130 -10.42 -1.19 -1.27
N GLY A 131 -9.75 -2.28 -1.60
CA GLY A 131 -9.55 -2.68 -2.99
C GLY A 131 -9.10 -4.12 -3.12
N TYR A 132 -9.28 -4.68 -4.31
CA TYR A 132 -8.71 -5.97 -4.65
C TYR A 132 -7.27 -5.79 -5.09
N VAL A 133 -6.38 -6.61 -4.55
CA VAL A 133 -5.00 -6.69 -4.98
C VAL A 133 -4.97 -7.17 -6.43
N GLN A 134 -4.14 -6.53 -7.24
CA GLN A 134 -3.87 -6.87 -8.63
C GLN A 134 -2.38 -7.13 -8.81
N THR A 135 -2.02 -8.00 -9.76
CA THR A 135 -0.63 -8.14 -10.20
C THR A 135 -0.08 -6.77 -10.60
N ALA A 136 1.12 -6.44 -10.12
CA ALA A 136 1.76 -5.18 -10.50
C ALA A 136 1.88 -5.09 -12.03
N ASP A 137 1.55 -3.93 -12.59
CA ASP A 137 1.80 -3.65 -14.00
C ASP A 137 3.32 -3.65 -14.22
N SER A 138 3.78 -4.36 -15.25
CA SER A 138 5.17 -4.32 -15.73
C SER A 138 5.70 -2.92 -16.03
N ALA A 139 4.84 -1.93 -16.31
CA ALA A 139 5.23 -0.52 -16.47
C ALA A 139 5.51 0.18 -15.12
N HIS A 140 4.99 -0.35 -14.02
CA HIS A 140 5.14 0.14 -12.66
C HIS A 140 5.30 -1.02 -11.68
N PRO A 141 6.43 -1.76 -11.74
CA PRO A 141 6.78 -2.65 -10.65
C PRO A 141 6.89 -1.75 -9.42
N ASN A 142 6.09 -2.01 -8.40
CA ASN A 142 6.28 -1.41 -7.09
C ASN A 142 7.74 -1.69 -6.70
N ARG A 143 8.53 -0.62 -6.76
CA ARG A 143 9.97 -0.72 -6.93
C ARG A 143 10.60 -1.10 -5.60
N SER A 144 11.16 -2.32 -5.57
CA SER A 144 12.14 -2.79 -4.59
C SER A 144 13.29 -1.82 -4.39
#